data_AF-A0A7J4K4N1-F1
#
_entry.id   AF-A0A7J4K4N1-F1
#
_cell.length_a   1.000
_cell.length_b   1.000
_cell.length_c   1.000
_cell.angle_alpha   90.00
_cell.angle_beta   90.00
_cell.angle_gamma   90.00
#
_symmetry.space_group_name_H-M   'P 1'
#
loop_
_entity.id
_entity.type
_entity.pdbx_description
1 polymer ?
#
loop_
_entity_poly.entity_id
_entity_poly.type
_entity_poly.pdbx_seq_one_letter_code
_entity_poly.pdbx_strand_id
1 'polypeptide(L)'
;MRGPRQTCDSTDAPRHEKGLQQENVNNMVSLKINKQLLLAEIAIPQSSPDLLHQIAMMGVEVDDETADELVVDITPNRPDLLSQAGFTRSLAAFLGKKPGLRAYTTTPSKLKVTVDESVRGIRPFTACAVIRNLKLDDERLKEIIDIQEKLHTTFCRRRKKAAIGIYPMEAISGNITYLALEPSKIKFRPLEAGAEMTAQQILEEHPKGKEFAHLVQGLPKYALFMDGKKKVLSMPPLINSHDTGKITTATTEAFLECSGFDFRTCSEVIQIICAALADMGASIHTVEVVYSKKTEVTPDMTPKRQEFYGYYVNRRLGTKLKKEEFAPLLAKMGLGFEEGRIKETYYALLPAYRVDFLHQIDVVEDIAIALGYDKITPELPHVATTAAETPTSKFDAILRKVLVGQGLLEAKNYHLTNGAFQLAVDGDEMVTLRSSVSEEYNVLRSSLLSVSLQMLARNKLHEYPQSFFEIGTVFTPAPEHVEETNHLAIAIAGGDKDYTNARQACDGLLSALGLVGRYEEHSDRRFLPGRCARVVVDGAAVGVLGELSPRVITHAGLVVPVAYAELDVNVLRLIRLG
;
A
#
# COMPACT_ATOMS: atom_id res chain seq x y z
N MET A 1 -53.20 -30.40 14.62
CA MET A 1 -52.22 -31.42 15.04
C MET A 1 -51.10 -31.51 14.02
N ARG A 2 -49.95 -30.90 14.34
CA ARG A 2 -48.57 -31.25 13.93
C ARG A 2 -47.72 -30.12 14.53
N GLY A 3 -46.98 -30.45 15.59
CA GLY A 3 -46.27 -29.51 16.44
C GLY A 3 -45.03 -28.89 15.80
N PRO A 4 -44.48 -27.82 16.40
CA PRO A 4 -43.31 -27.12 15.91
C PRO A 4 -42.03 -27.91 16.19
N ARG A 5 -41.09 -27.91 15.23
CA ARG A 5 -39.75 -28.47 15.40
C ARG A 5 -38.91 -27.54 16.27
N GLN A 6 -38.33 -28.14 17.31
CA GLN A 6 -37.33 -27.55 18.20
C GLN A 6 -36.08 -27.11 17.43
N THR A 7 -35.65 -25.89 17.67
CA THR A 7 -34.28 -25.42 17.48
C THR A 7 -33.43 -25.95 18.64
N CYS A 8 -32.39 -26.73 18.34
CA CYS A 8 -31.34 -27.05 19.30
C CYS A 8 -30.17 -26.10 19.09
N ASP A 9 -29.87 -25.35 20.14
CA ASP A 9 -28.58 -24.73 20.39
C ASP A 9 -27.48 -25.80 20.50
N SER A 10 -26.34 -25.54 19.87
CA SER A 10 -25.05 -26.12 20.25
C SER A 10 -23.93 -25.13 19.87
N THR A 11 -23.51 -24.32 20.85
CA THR A 11 -22.20 -24.35 21.52
C THR A 11 -21.03 -23.74 20.74
N ASP A 12 -20.66 -22.53 21.21
CA ASP A 12 -19.31 -21.98 21.37
C ASP A 12 -18.16 -22.62 20.59
N ALA A 13 -17.79 -21.96 19.49
CA ALA A 13 -16.45 -22.05 18.92
C ALA A 13 -15.67 -20.77 19.31
N PRO A 14 -14.50 -20.88 19.97
CA PRO A 14 -13.72 -19.71 20.34
C PRO A 14 -13.19 -19.02 19.08
N ARG A 15 -13.56 -17.75 18.89
CA ARG A 15 -12.91 -16.84 17.95
C ARG A 15 -11.46 -16.68 18.38
N HIS A 16 -10.57 -17.42 17.74
CA HIS A 16 -9.14 -17.11 17.79
C HIS A 16 -8.89 -15.84 16.96
N GLU A 17 -9.13 -14.68 17.56
CA GLU A 17 -8.46 -13.44 17.17
C GLU A 17 -6.98 -13.56 17.54
N LYS A 18 -6.20 -14.17 16.65
CA LYS A 18 -4.76 -13.89 16.58
C LYS A 18 -4.60 -12.75 15.60
N GLY A 19 -4.37 -11.56 16.15
CA GLY A 19 -3.93 -10.39 15.40
C GLY A 19 -2.64 -10.69 14.65
N LEU A 20 -2.77 -11.01 13.37
CA LEU A 20 -1.71 -10.72 12.40
C LEU A 20 -1.93 -9.28 11.96
N GLN A 21 -0.97 -8.42 12.30
CA GLN A 21 -0.85 -7.11 11.70
C GLN A 21 -0.76 -7.30 10.18
N GLN A 22 -1.86 -7.05 9.50
CA GLN A 22 -1.87 -6.81 8.07
C GLN A 22 -0.89 -5.65 7.82
N GLU A 23 0.22 -5.92 7.14
CA GLU A 23 0.79 -4.89 6.29
C GLU A 23 -0.21 -4.68 5.15
N ASN A 24 -1.26 -3.90 5.42
CA ASN A 24 -2.12 -3.42 4.36
C ASN A 24 -1.25 -2.58 3.44
N VAL A 25 -0.93 -3.15 2.28
CA VAL A 25 -0.29 -2.48 1.14
C VAL A 25 -1.21 -1.39 0.57
N ASN A 26 -2.46 -1.31 1.03
CA ASN A 26 -3.29 -0.11 0.89
C ASN A 26 -2.75 1.00 1.80
N ASN A 27 -1.94 1.89 1.22
CA ASN A 27 -1.54 3.16 1.84
C ASN A 27 -2.71 4.17 1.96
N MET A 28 -3.93 3.79 1.60
CA MET A 28 -5.12 4.62 1.79
C MET A 28 -5.46 4.71 3.28
N VAL A 29 -5.69 5.94 3.74
CA VAL A 29 -6.05 6.22 5.12
C VAL A 29 -7.46 6.74 5.17
N SER A 30 -8.29 6.07 5.94
CA SER A 30 -9.65 6.50 6.20
C SER A 30 -9.65 7.68 7.19
N LEU A 31 -10.40 8.73 6.83
CA LEU A 31 -10.69 9.88 7.66
C LEU A 31 -12.17 9.85 8.06
N LYS A 32 -12.41 9.86 9.37
CA LYS A 32 -13.74 10.05 9.95
C LYS A 32 -14.01 11.54 10.09
N ILE A 33 -15.16 11.98 9.59
CA ILE A 33 -15.56 13.38 9.52
C ILE A 33 -16.88 13.54 10.25
N ASN A 34 -16.96 14.50 11.18
CA ASN A 34 -18.23 14.92 11.75
C ASN A 34 -19.02 15.68 10.68
N LYS A 35 -20.06 15.02 10.15
CA LYS A 35 -20.86 15.49 9.02
C LYS A 35 -21.64 16.76 9.34
N GLN A 36 -22.16 16.89 10.56
CA GLN A 36 -22.90 18.09 10.97
C GLN A 36 -21.98 19.32 10.98
N LEU A 37 -20.77 19.16 11.55
CA LEU A 37 -19.76 20.22 11.58
C LEU A 37 -19.28 20.58 10.17
N LEU A 38 -19.00 19.58 9.32
CA LEU A 38 -18.65 19.77 7.91
C LEU A 38 -19.68 20.64 7.18
N LEU A 39 -20.95 20.27 7.26
CA LEU A 39 -22.04 20.96 6.58
C LEU A 39 -22.24 22.38 7.10
N ALA A 40 -22.09 22.59 8.41
CA ALA A 40 -22.16 23.91 9.03
C ALA A 40 -21.01 24.82 8.58
N GLU A 41 -19.77 24.32 8.53
CA GLU A 41 -18.58 25.10 8.13
C GLU A 41 -18.59 25.52 6.65
N ILE A 42 -19.18 24.70 5.78
CA ILE A 42 -19.32 24.98 4.34
C ILE A 42 -20.63 25.73 4.02
N ALA A 43 -21.58 25.76 4.96
CA ALA A 43 -22.93 26.31 4.80
C ALA A 43 -23.72 25.62 3.66
N ILE A 44 -23.83 24.28 3.74
CA ILE A 44 -24.61 23.44 2.82
C ILE A 44 -25.76 22.76 3.61
N PRO A 45 -26.97 22.61 3.02
CA PRO A 45 -28.06 21.90 3.68
C PRO A 45 -27.73 20.42 3.97
N GLN A 46 -28.32 19.88 5.03
CA GLN A 46 -28.22 18.46 5.42
C GLN A 46 -28.66 17.51 4.31
N SER A 47 -29.68 17.89 3.53
CA SER A 47 -30.25 17.08 2.46
C SER A 47 -29.60 17.34 1.10
N SER A 48 -28.27 17.47 1.01
CA SER A 48 -27.59 17.69 -0.28
C SER A 48 -27.45 16.35 -1.03
N PRO A 49 -28.32 16.04 -2.01
CA PRO A 49 -28.40 14.69 -2.60
C PRO A 49 -27.14 14.33 -3.40
N ASP A 50 -26.40 15.33 -3.89
CA ASP A 50 -25.22 15.14 -4.73
C ASP A 50 -23.91 15.19 -3.95
N LEU A 51 -23.93 15.36 -2.62
CA LEU A 51 -22.71 15.59 -1.84
C LEU A 51 -21.69 14.45 -1.99
N LEU A 52 -22.13 13.19 -1.87
CA LEU A 52 -21.26 12.03 -2.03
C LEU A 52 -20.66 11.96 -3.44
N HIS A 53 -21.48 12.24 -4.45
CA HIS A 53 -21.02 12.30 -5.82
C HIS A 53 -19.98 13.43 -6.02
N GLN A 54 -20.19 14.61 -5.44
CA GLN A 54 -19.20 15.70 -5.50
C GLN A 54 -17.89 15.34 -4.78
N ILE A 55 -17.95 14.62 -3.66
CA ILE A 55 -16.75 14.14 -2.95
C ILE A 55 -15.99 13.14 -3.83
N ALA A 56 -16.70 12.20 -4.46
CA ALA A 56 -16.13 11.27 -5.42
C ALA A 56 -15.49 11.99 -6.62
N MET A 57 -16.18 13.00 -7.17
CA MET A 57 -15.67 13.82 -8.28
C MET A 57 -14.46 14.68 -7.91
N MET A 58 -14.23 14.96 -6.62
CA MET A 58 -13.01 15.60 -6.12
C MET A 58 -11.83 14.61 -6.02
N GLY A 59 -12.06 13.32 -6.32
CA GLY A 59 -11.06 12.25 -6.24
C GLY A 59 -10.95 11.59 -4.86
N VAL A 60 -12.00 11.68 -4.03
CA VAL A 60 -12.04 11.08 -2.70
C VAL A 60 -13.16 10.02 -2.64
N GLU A 61 -12.81 8.79 -2.28
CA GLU A 61 -13.78 7.71 -2.12
C GLU A 61 -14.51 7.83 -0.78
N VAL A 62 -15.82 7.61 -0.82
CA VAL A 62 -16.65 7.53 0.39
C VAL A 62 -16.81 6.04 0.73
N ASP A 63 -16.25 5.63 1.86
CA ASP A 63 -16.31 4.25 2.35
C ASP A 63 -17.63 3.97 3.10
N ASP A 64 -18.03 4.89 3.98
CA ASP A 64 -19.27 4.78 4.75
C ASP A 64 -19.89 6.15 5.05
N GLU A 65 -21.21 6.16 5.21
CA GLU A 65 -21.98 7.36 5.58
C GLU A 65 -23.10 7.00 6.58
N THR A 66 -23.12 7.73 7.69
CA THR A 66 -24.21 7.72 8.66
C THR A 66 -24.85 9.10 8.77
N ALA A 67 -25.83 9.25 9.68
CA ALA A 67 -26.43 10.56 9.95
C ALA A 67 -25.42 11.60 10.46
N ASP A 68 -24.43 11.17 11.25
CA ASP A 68 -23.52 12.05 11.99
C ASP A 68 -22.07 11.97 11.50
N GLU A 69 -21.66 10.84 10.92
CA GLU A 69 -20.29 10.56 10.49
C GLU A 69 -20.23 10.25 8.99
N LEU A 70 -19.20 10.78 8.34
CA LEU A 70 -18.78 10.42 6.99
C LEU A 70 -17.37 9.82 7.07
N VAL A 71 -17.17 8.64 6.47
CA VAL A 71 -15.87 7.98 6.37
C VAL A 71 -15.40 8.07 4.92
N VAL A 72 -14.26 8.71 4.71
CA VAL A 72 -13.66 8.88 3.39
C VAL A 72 -12.26 8.32 3.35
N ASP A 73 -11.85 7.78 2.21
CA ASP A 73 -10.48 7.32 2.00
C ASP A 73 -9.65 8.37 1.28
N ILE A 74 -8.57 8.77 1.93
CA ILE A 74 -7.66 9.81 1.44
C ILE A 74 -6.49 9.16 0.72
N THR A 75 -6.27 9.59 -0.52
CA THR A 75 -5.13 9.14 -1.34
C THR A 75 -3.80 9.69 -0.81
N PRO A 76 -2.69 8.93 -0.89
CA PRO A 76 -1.40 9.34 -0.31
C PRO A 76 -0.80 10.64 -0.88
N ASN A 77 -1.19 11.04 -2.10
CA ASN A 77 -0.73 12.27 -2.71
C ASN A 77 -1.35 13.53 -2.08
N ARG A 78 -2.47 13.43 -1.35
CA ARG A 78 -3.15 14.59 -0.76
C ARG A 78 -3.11 14.57 0.78
N PRO A 79 -1.91 14.65 1.40
CA PRO A 79 -1.77 14.63 2.85
C PRO A 79 -2.43 15.83 3.54
N ASP A 80 -2.72 16.90 2.79
CA ASP A 80 -3.46 18.07 3.26
C ASP A 80 -4.94 17.78 3.61
N LEU A 81 -5.47 16.65 3.12
CA LEU A 81 -6.84 16.18 3.37
C LEU A 81 -6.95 15.26 4.60
N LEU A 82 -5.85 14.95 5.31
CA LEU A 82 -5.84 14.00 6.44
C LEU A 82 -6.46 14.54 7.75
N SER A 83 -7.15 15.68 7.68
CA SER A 83 -7.90 16.29 8.79
C SER A 83 -9.26 16.76 8.31
N GLN A 84 -10.23 16.86 9.21
CA GLN A 84 -11.54 17.39 8.88
C GLN A 84 -11.43 18.83 8.38
N ALA A 85 -10.66 19.70 9.03
CA ALA A 85 -10.43 21.08 8.60
C ALA A 85 -9.83 21.14 7.18
N GLY A 86 -8.85 20.29 6.88
CA GLY A 86 -8.25 20.18 5.55
C GLY A 86 -9.24 19.71 4.49
N PHE A 87 -10.02 18.67 4.82
CA PHE A 87 -11.07 18.16 3.94
C PHE A 87 -12.17 19.20 3.69
N THR A 88 -12.70 19.82 4.75
CA THR A 88 -13.69 20.93 4.68
C THR A 88 -13.17 22.04 3.79
N ARG A 89 -11.91 22.45 3.95
CA ARG A 89 -11.28 23.50 3.13
C ARG A 89 -11.33 23.16 1.65
N SER A 90 -10.89 21.96 1.27
CA SER A 90 -10.86 21.53 -0.14
C SER A 90 -12.26 21.34 -0.72
N LEU A 91 -13.17 20.71 0.03
CA LEU A 91 -14.54 20.52 -0.41
C LEU A 91 -15.28 21.87 -0.59
N ALA A 92 -15.08 22.83 0.31
CA ALA A 92 -15.64 24.17 0.18
C ALA A 92 -15.14 24.91 -1.07
N ALA A 93 -13.88 24.72 -1.45
CA ALA A 93 -13.33 25.28 -2.67
C ALA A 93 -13.94 24.60 -3.90
N PHE A 94 -14.01 23.26 -3.90
CA PHE A 94 -14.53 22.44 -5.00
C PHE A 94 -15.99 22.75 -5.32
N LEU A 95 -16.81 22.90 -4.27
CA LEU A 95 -18.22 23.30 -4.36
C LEU A 95 -18.43 24.79 -4.71
N GLY A 96 -17.35 25.56 -4.88
CA GLY A 96 -17.40 26.98 -5.23
C GLY A 96 -17.87 27.90 -4.10
N LYS A 97 -17.91 27.44 -2.85
CA LYS A 97 -18.31 28.24 -1.68
C LYS A 97 -17.19 29.16 -1.20
N LYS A 98 -15.96 28.65 -1.19
CA LYS A 98 -14.73 29.39 -0.84
C LYS A 98 -13.62 29.03 -1.83
N PRO A 99 -13.79 29.29 -3.14
CA PRO A 99 -12.83 28.92 -4.16
C PRO A 99 -11.62 29.86 -4.16
N GLY A 100 -10.54 29.41 -4.79
CA GLY A 100 -9.31 30.17 -4.97
C GLY A 100 -8.25 29.86 -3.92
N LEU A 101 -7.09 30.50 -4.11
CA LEU A 101 -5.94 30.38 -3.23
C LEU A 101 -6.29 30.83 -1.80
N ARG A 102 -6.08 29.94 -0.82
CA ARG A 102 -6.03 30.32 0.59
C ARG A 102 -4.60 30.62 0.99
N ALA A 103 -4.31 31.90 1.23
CA ALA A 103 -3.04 32.35 1.78
C ALA A 103 -3.11 32.41 3.32
N TYR A 104 -2.03 32.01 3.98
CA TYR A 104 -1.90 32.11 5.43
C TYR A 104 -0.80 33.10 5.79
N THR A 105 -1.15 34.08 6.62
CA THR A 105 -0.19 35.06 7.12
C THR A 105 0.53 34.50 8.34
N THR A 106 1.82 34.81 8.48
CA THR A 106 2.63 34.43 9.64
C THR A 106 3.21 35.66 10.32
N THR A 107 3.40 35.58 11.64
CA THR A 107 4.08 36.63 12.44
C THR A 107 5.22 36.03 13.29
N PRO A 108 6.32 36.74 13.58
CA PRO A 108 7.40 36.16 14.39
C PRO A 108 6.97 35.84 15.84
N SER A 109 7.27 34.62 16.31
CA SER A 109 6.95 34.18 17.68
C SER A 109 7.91 34.73 18.75
N LYS A 110 9.11 35.18 18.32
CA LYS A 110 10.31 35.48 19.15
C LYS A 110 10.97 34.26 19.79
N LEU A 111 10.43 33.05 19.62
CA LEU A 111 11.05 31.81 20.07
C LEU A 111 12.21 31.43 19.14
N LYS A 112 13.32 30.97 19.73
CA LYS A 112 14.43 30.38 19.00
C LYS A 112 14.60 28.90 19.36
N VAL A 113 14.89 28.10 18.35
CA VAL A 113 15.25 26.69 18.48
C VAL A 113 16.70 26.54 18.01
N THR A 114 17.62 26.22 18.92
CA THR A 114 19.02 25.97 18.57
C THR A 114 19.23 24.50 18.26
N VAL A 115 19.71 24.18 17.07
CA VAL A 115 20.04 22.82 16.63
C VAL A 115 21.53 22.56 16.87
N ASP A 116 21.83 21.64 17.79
CA ASP A 116 23.20 21.27 18.14
C ASP A 116 23.81 20.29 17.12
N GLU A 117 25.12 20.38 16.87
CA GLU A 117 25.80 19.48 15.92
C GLU A 117 25.69 17.98 16.29
N SER A 118 25.39 17.66 17.55
CA SER A 118 25.18 16.28 17.99
C SER A 118 24.06 15.53 17.25
N VAL A 119 23.06 16.22 16.69
CA VAL A 119 21.98 15.55 15.93
C VAL A 119 22.36 15.20 14.49
N ARG A 120 23.48 15.72 13.97
CA ARG A 120 23.82 15.68 12.54
C ARG A 120 23.88 14.26 11.95
N GLY A 121 24.41 13.30 12.69
CA GLY A 121 24.52 11.90 12.27
C GLY A 121 23.35 11.02 12.67
N ILE A 122 22.29 11.59 13.26
CA ILE A 122 21.20 10.85 13.92
C ILE A 122 19.86 11.26 13.33
N ARG A 123 19.53 12.55 13.40
CA ARG A 123 18.27 13.13 12.93
C ARG A 123 18.46 14.63 12.71
N PRO A 124 19.14 15.03 11.63
CA PRO A 124 19.82 16.33 11.50
C PRO A 124 18.91 17.55 11.42
N PHE A 125 17.64 17.40 11.02
CA PHE A 125 16.80 18.54 10.68
C PHE A 125 15.56 18.62 11.57
N THR A 126 15.10 19.85 11.79
CA THR A 126 13.78 20.16 12.33
C THR A 126 13.20 21.39 11.64
N ALA A 127 11.88 21.40 11.47
CA ALA A 127 11.08 22.58 11.17
C ALA A 127 10.10 22.80 12.32
N CYS A 128 9.86 24.05 12.69
CA CYS A 128 9.07 24.39 13.88
C CYS A 128 8.07 25.51 13.60
N ALA A 129 7.02 25.58 14.41
CA ALA A 129 6.06 26.68 14.40
C ALA A 129 5.55 26.95 15.83
N VAL A 130 5.02 28.15 16.07
CA VAL A 130 4.20 28.43 17.24
C VAL A 130 2.79 28.75 16.77
N ILE A 131 1.80 28.11 17.37
CA ILE A 131 0.39 28.33 17.09
C ILE A 131 -0.23 29.01 18.30
N ARG A 132 -0.97 30.10 18.08
CA ARG A 132 -1.68 30.82 19.16
C ARG A 132 -3.16 30.94 18.86
N ASN A 133 -3.94 31.22 19.91
CA ASN A 133 -5.40 31.32 19.86
C ASN A 133 -6.08 29.99 19.52
N LEU A 134 -5.52 28.89 20.01
CA LEU A 134 -6.17 27.59 19.94
C LEU A 134 -7.42 27.61 20.82
N LYS A 135 -8.52 27.12 20.24
CA LYS A 135 -9.80 26.94 20.93
C LYS A 135 -10.12 25.45 20.88
N LEU A 136 -9.70 24.73 21.91
CA LEU A 136 -9.75 23.27 21.93
C LEU A 136 -10.93 22.79 22.78
N ASP A 137 -11.86 22.11 22.12
CA ASP A 137 -12.77 21.16 22.74
C ASP A 137 -12.26 19.73 22.51
N ASP A 138 -13.01 18.73 22.96
CA ASP A 138 -12.62 17.32 22.81
C ASP A 138 -12.55 16.89 21.33
N GLU A 139 -13.42 17.41 20.46
CA GLU A 139 -13.42 17.08 19.03
C GLU A 139 -12.19 17.67 18.33
N ARG A 140 -11.88 18.94 18.56
CA ARG A 140 -10.70 19.61 17.99
C ARG A 140 -9.40 19.02 18.53
N LEU A 141 -9.34 18.68 19.82
CA LEU A 141 -8.19 18.00 20.39
C LEU A 141 -7.95 16.65 19.72
N LYS A 142 -9.02 15.86 19.52
CA LYS A 142 -8.97 14.59 18.79
C LYS A 142 -8.50 14.81 17.35
N GLU A 143 -9.01 15.81 16.66
CA GLU A 143 -8.63 16.13 15.28
C GLU A 143 -7.11 16.43 15.14
N ILE A 144 -6.54 17.16 16.10
CA ILE A 144 -5.10 17.47 16.14
C ILE A 144 -4.25 16.21 16.35
N ILE A 145 -4.69 15.30 17.21
CA ILE A 145 -4.02 14.03 17.44
C ILE A 145 -4.13 13.15 16.18
N ASP A 146 -5.31 13.10 15.58
CA ASP A 146 -5.59 12.29 14.40
C ASP A 146 -4.75 12.71 13.20
N ILE A 147 -4.65 14.02 12.90
CA ILE A 147 -3.80 14.48 11.78
C ILE A 147 -2.32 14.16 12.04
N GLN A 148 -1.85 14.29 13.29
CA GLN A 148 -0.49 13.92 13.67
C GLN A 148 -0.22 12.43 13.40
N GLU A 149 -1.07 11.54 13.92
CA GLU A 149 -0.88 10.08 13.78
C GLU A 149 -1.05 9.60 12.33
N LYS A 150 -1.98 10.18 11.56
CA LYS A 150 -2.16 9.87 10.14
C LYS A 150 -0.96 10.31 9.31
N LEU A 151 -0.42 11.51 9.54
CA LEU A 151 0.81 11.97 8.90
C LEU A 151 2.03 11.14 9.33
N HIS A 152 2.12 10.74 10.60
CA HIS A 152 3.17 9.83 11.09
C HIS A 152 3.15 8.50 10.33
N THR A 153 1.97 7.92 10.17
CA THR A 153 1.78 6.61 9.54
C THR A 153 2.11 6.66 8.04
N THR A 154 1.60 7.67 7.33
CA THR A 154 1.72 7.78 5.87
C THR A 154 2.96 8.57 5.45
N PHE A 155 2.86 9.90 5.37
CA PHE A 155 3.86 10.79 4.80
C PHE A 155 5.23 10.69 5.50
N CYS A 156 5.21 10.41 6.81
CA CYS A 156 6.39 10.23 7.64
C CYS A 156 6.89 8.78 7.73
N ARG A 157 6.24 7.82 7.05
CA ARG A 157 6.58 6.38 7.00
C ARG A 157 6.74 5.75 8.38
N ARG A 158 5.66 5.74 9.17
CA ARG A 158 5.65 5.30 10.59
C ARG A 158 6.81 5.92 11.39
N ARG A 159 6.92 7.24 11.31
CA ARG A 159 7.95 8.07 11.98
C ARG A 159 9.40 7.89 11.53
N LYS A 160 9.67 6.93 10.63
CA LYS A 160 11.01 6.63 10.10
C LYS A 160 11.59 7.81 9.33
N LYS A 161 10.78 8.49 8.52
CA LYS A 161 11.20 9.61 7.66
C LYS A 161 11.24 10.93 8.44
N ALA A 162 10.18 11.21 9.20
CA ALA A 162 10.03 12.43 10.01
C ALA A 162 9.12 12.13 11.23
N ALA A 163 9.16 12.94 12.27
CA ALA A 163 8.38 12.74 13.50
C ALA A 163 7.92 14.09 14.00
N ILE A 164 6.65 14.17 14.34
CA ILE A 164 5.93 15.39 14.70
C ILE A 164 5.72 15.39 16.21
N GLY A 165 5.98 16.54 16.82
CA GLY A 165 5.64 16.84 18.21
C GLY A 165 4.78 18.09 18.32
N ILE A 166 3.82 18.05 19.26
CA ILE A 166 2.92 19.16 19.58
C ILE A 166 2.95 19.32 21.10
N TYR A 167 3.30 20.51 21.56
CA TYR A 167 3.56 20.78 22.98
C TYR A 167 2.80 22.03 23.43
N PRO A 168 2.20 22.05 24.62
CA PRO A 168 1.63 23.28 25.17
C PRO A 168 2.73 24.31 25.40
N MET A 169 2.61 25.49 24.78
CA MET A 169 3.62 26.53 24.88
C MET A 169 3.73 27.06 26.32
N GLU A 170 2.64 27.00 27.07
CA GLU A 170 2.54 27.40 28.48
C GLU A 170 3.45 26.55 29.40
N ALA A 171 3.81 25.33 28.97
CA ALA A 171 4.71 24.45 29.72
C ALA A 171 6.20 24.63 29.39
N ILE A 172 6.54 25.43 28.38
CA ILE A 172 7.90 25.61 27.87
C ILE A 172 8.52 26.88 28.47
N SER A 173 9.71 26.75 29.07
CA SER A 173 10.44 27.91 29.61
C SER A 173 11.60 28.34 28.69
N GLY A 174 11.49 29.51 28.04
CA GLY A 174 12.58 30.11 27.27
C GLY A 174 12.80 29.48 25.89
N ASN A 175 14.02 29.65 25.34
CA ASN A 175 14.39 29.06 24.04
C ASN A 175 14.60 27.54 24.15
N ILE A 176 14.44 26.86 23.02
CA ILE A 176 14.51 25.40 22.94
C ILE A 176 15.85 24.99 22.33
N THR A 177 16.42 23.89 22.80
CA THR A 177 17.59 23.24 22.21
C THR A 177 17.20 21.87 21.67
N TYR A 178 17.54 21.59 20.41
CA TYR A 178 17.43 20.28 19.77
C TYR A 178 18.82 19.65 19.69
N LEU A 179 19.05 18.60 20.47
CA LEU A 179 20.36 17.98 20.65
C LEU A 179 20.25 16.45 20.76
N ALA A 180 21.36 15.73 20.67
CA ALA A 180 21.41 14.30 20.94
C ALA A 180 22.34 13.96 22.11
N LEU A 181 21.83 13.14 23.04
CA LEU A 181 22.55 12.68 24.24
C LEU A 181 22.72 11.16 24.25
N GLU A 182 23.77 10.68 24.92
CA GLU A 182 23.91 9.24 25.20
C GLU A 182 22.69 8.75 26.02
N PRO A 183 22.18 7.54 25.77
CA PRO A 183 20.97 7.04 26.45
C PRO A 183 21.06 7.08 27.98
N SER A 184 22.25 6.86 28.55
CA SER A 184 22.51 6.91 30.00
C SER A 184 22.32 8.30 30.62
N LYS A 185 22.34 9.36 29.82
CA LYS A 185 22.18 10.76 30.27
C LYS A 185 20.74 11.27 30.12
N ILE A 186 19.83 10.42 29.66
CA ILE A 186 18.44 10.78 29.37
C ILE A 186 17.54 10.18 30.45
N LYS A 187 16.86 11.06 31.19
CA LYS A 187 15.85 10.69 32.17
C LYS A 187 14.75 11.74 32.18
N PHE A 188 13.51 11.31 31.98
CA PHE A 188 12.32 12.16 32.07
C PHE A 188 11.07 11.29 32.25
N ARG A 189 9.92 11.90 32.55
CA ARG A 189 8.64 11.21 32.62
C ARG A 189 7.99 11.16 31.22
N PRO A 190 7.96 10.00 30.54
CA PRO A 190 7.31 9.90 29.22
C PRO A 190 5.78 10.03 29.36
N LEU A 191 5.13 10.45 28.28
CA LEU A 191 3.68 10.64 28.22
C LEU A 191 2.94 9.41 28.78
N GLU A 192 1.89 9.65 29.55
CA GLU A 192 1.10 8.60 30.24
C GLU A 192 1.82 7.71 31.27
N ALA A 193 3.13 7.89 31.50
CA ALA A 193 3.81 7.17 32.58
C ALA A 193 3.56 7.78 33.97
N GLY A 194 3.59 6.93 35.00
CA GLY A 194 3.44 7.34 36.40
C GLY A 194 4.70 7.93 37.04
N ALA A 195 5.88 7.69 36.47
CA ALA A 195 7.17 8.08 37.03
C ALA A 195 8.21 8.39 35.94
N GLU A 196 9.34 8.98 36.34
CA GLU A 196 10.49 9.17 35.45
C GLU A 196 11.11 7.83 35.03
N MET A 197 11.54 7.77 33.77
CA MET A 197 12.20 6.61 33.17
C MET A 197 13.48 7.05 32.47
N THR A 198 14.50 6.19 32.45
CA THR A 198 15.67 6.38 31.59
C THR A 198 15.33 6.06 30.14
N ALA A 199 16.13 6.51 29.17
CA ALA A 199 15.90 6.14 27.76
C ALA A 199 15.86 4.62 27.54
N GLN A 200 16.66 3.85 28.26
CA GLN A 200 16.66 2.39 28.16
C GLN A 200 15.35 1.79 28.70
N GLN A 201 14.88 2.23 29.87
CA GLN A 201 13.59 1.80 30.40
C GLN A 201 12.44 2.17 29.46
N ILE A 202 12.49 3.33 28.82
CA ILE A 202 11.47 3.71 27.82
C ILE A 202 11.43 2.68 26.68
N LEU A 203 12.59 2.29 26.13
CA LEU A 203 12.67 1.31 25.05
C LEU A 203 12.23 -0.10 25.47
N GLU A 204 12.52 -0.51 26.71
CA GLU A 204 12.32 -1.86 27.21
C GLU A 204 10.97 -2.08 27.93
N GLU A 205 10.31 -1.02 28.41
CA GLU A 205 9.12 -1.12 29.26
C GLU A 205 7.93 -0.34 28.69
N HIS A 206 8.14 0.88 28.19
CA HIS A 206 7.04 1.75 27.74
C HIS A 206 6.41 1.26 26.43
N PRO A 207 5.07 1.17 26.30
CA PRO A 207 4.41 0.63 25.09
C PRO A 207 4.85 1.31 23.79
N LYS A 208 4.84 2.65 23.75
CA LYS A 208 5.32 3.42 22.58
C LYS A 208 6.83 3.33 22.38
N GLY A 209 7.61 3.15 23.45
CA GLY A 209 9.06 2.99 23.33
C GLY A 209 9.40 1.66 22.67
N LYS A 210 8.74 0.57 23.06
CA LYS A 210 8.85 -0.74 22.42
C LYS A 210 8.43 -0.71 20.95
N GLU A 211 7.29 -0.09 20.65
CA GLU A 211 6.75 0.00 19.29
C GLU A 211 7.77 0.60 18.31
N PHE A 212 8.44 1.68 18.71
CA PHE A 212 9.35 2.44 17.85
C PHE A 212 10.85 2.22 18.16
N ALA A 213 11.21 1.27 19.03
CA ALA A 213 12.59 1.02 19.44
C ALA A 213 13.54 0.75 18.26
N HIS A 214 13.04 0.04 17.25
CA HIS A 214 13.76 -0.29 16.01
C HIS A 214 14.23 0.95 15.23
N LEU A 215 13.63 2.13 15.44
CA LEU A 215 14.03 3.38 14.78
C LEU A 215 15.31 4.00 15.36
N VAL A 216 15.65 3.66 16.61
CA VAL A 216 16.85 4.19 17.30
C VAL A 216 17.86 3.11 17.68
N GLN A 217 17.54 1.84 17.41
CA GLN A 217 18.38 0.70 17.73
C GLN A 217 19.76 0.83 17.05
N GLY A 218 20.83 0.64 17.83
CA GLY A 218 22.21 0.74 17.34
C GLY A 218 22.77 2.17 17.24
N LEU A 219 21.97 3.21 17.52
CA LEU A 219 22.47 4.58 17.53
C LEU A 219 23.20 4.90 18.85
N PRO A 220 24.32 5.66 18.80
CA PRO A 220 25.11 5.97 19.98
C PRO A 220 24.49 7.06 20.88
N LYS A 221 23.56 7.86 20.34
CA LYS A 221 22.86 8.94 21.05
C LYS A 221 21.44 9.06 20.52
N TYR A 222 20.54 9.62 21.34
CA TYR A 222 19.14 9.85 20.98
C TYR A 222 18.81 11.34 21.01
N ALA A 223 18.04 11.77 20.01
CA ALA A 223 17.64 13.15 19.84
C ALA A 223 16.60 13.57 20.89
N LEU A 224 16.66 14.82 21.32
CA LEU A 224 15.83 15.41 22.36
C LEU A 224 15.52 16.86 22.02
N PHE A 225 14.30 17.28 22.33
CA PHE A 225 13.99 18.70 22.51
C PHE A 225 14.02 19.04 23.99
N MET A 226 14.70 20.13 24.36
CA MET A 226 14.80 20.61 25.74
C MET A 226 14.51 22.10 25.82
N ASP A 227 13.81 22.55 26.87
CA ASP A 227 13.59 23.97 27.11
C ASP A 227 14.82 24.66 27.74
N GLY A 228 14.73 25.97 27.97
CA GLY A 228 15.78 26.77 28.59
C GLY A 228 16.07 26.42 30.06
N LYS A 229 15.18 25.66 30.72
CA LYS A 229 15.41 25.08 32.06
C LYS A 229 15.93 23.64 31.99
N LYS A 230 16.30 23.16 30.80
CA LYS A 230 16.77 21.80 30.55
C LYS A 230 15.73 20.72 30.89
N LYS A 231 14.44 21.03 30.82
CA LYS A 231 13.37 20.01 30.86
C LYS A 231 13.20 19.40 29.49
N VAL A 232 13.07 18.08 29.43
CA VAL A 232 12.83 17.34 28.17
C VAL A 232 11.39 17.57 27.72
N LEU A 233 11.20 18.00 26.48
CA LEU A 233 9.90 18.09 25.80
C LEU A 233 9.54 16.75 25.15
N SER A 234 10.50 16.13 24.48
CA SER A 234 10.34 14.82 23.83
C SER A 234 11.69 14.16 23.54
N MET A 235 11.61 12.88 23.20
CA MET A 235 12.69 12.08 22.62
C MET A 235 12.23 11.56 21.24
N PRO A 236 12.37 12.34 20.15
CA PRO A 236 11.99 11.89 18.82
C PRO A 236 12.84 10.71 18.32
N PRO A 237 12.26 9.78 17.53
CA PRO A 237 10.87 9.72 17.07
C PRO A 237 9.91 8.99 18.04
N LEU A 238 10.31 8.76 19.29
CA LEU A 238 9.68 7.80 20.18
C LEU A 238 8.46 8.35 20.93
N ILE A 239 8.68 9.34 21.81
CA ILE A 239 7.66 9.74 22.78
C ILE A 239 7.87 11.17 23.30
N ASN A 240 6.76 11.84 23.63
CA ASN A 240 6.76 13.13 24.31
C ASN A 240 6.89 12.97 25.83
N SER A 241 7.24 14.06 26.50
CA SER A 241 7.20 14.17 27.96
C SER A 241 5.75 14.34 28.45
N HIS A 242 5.43 13.70 29.58
CA HIS A 242 4.15 13.90 30.27
C HIS A 242 4.01 15.33 30.79
N ASP A 243 5.10 15.89 31.32
CA ASP A 243 5.07 17.14 32.09
C ASP A 243 5.05 18.37 31.20
N THR A 244 5.63 18.30 30.00
CA THR A 244 5.81 19.44 29.09
C THR A 244 5.28 19.18 27.67
N GLY A 245 4.88 17.96 27.34
CA GLY A 245 4.46 17.58 25.98
C GLY A 245 3.05 17.02 25.86
N LYS A 246 2.22 17.18 26.91
CA LYS A 246 0.81 16.79 26.90
C LYS A 246 -0.08 17.98 26.58
N ILE A 247 -0.67 18.01 25.39
CA ILE A 247 -1.75 18.94 25.06
C ILE A 247 -3.07 18.53 25.73
N THR A 248 -3.88 19.51 26.08
CA THR A 248 -5.20 19.36 26.70
C THR A 248 -6.17 20.40 26.14
N THR A 249 -7.47 20.27 26.42
CA THR A 249 -8.48 21.27 26.05
C THR A 249 -8.23 22.67 26.64
N ALA A 250 -7.43 22.78 27.71
CA ALA A 250 -7.02 24.06 28.28
C ALA A 250 -5.86 24.74 27.52
N THR A 251 -5.26 24.07 26.54
CA THR A 251 -4.09 24.58 25.79
C THR A 251 -4.55 25.66 24.82
N THR A 252 -3.95 26.85 24.90
CA THR A 252 -4.29 28.00 24.05
C THR A 252 -3.17 28.38 23.08
N GLU A 253 -1.95 27.98 23.40
CA GLU A 253 -0.77 28.14 22.55
C GLU A 253 -0.02 26.81 22.45
N ALA A 254 0.49 26.47 21.27
CA ALA A 254 1.26 25.25 21.06
C ALA A 254 2.56 25.51 20.30
N PHE A 255 3.63 24.85 20.72
CA PHE A 255 4.84 24.68 19.93
C PHE A 255 4.70 23.42 19.08
N LEU A 256 4.95 23.54 17.77
CA LEU A 256 4.99 22.44 16.82
C LEU A 256 6.43 22.22 16.38
N GLU A 257 6.84 20.95 16.29
CA GLU A 257 8.07 20.56 15.62
C GLU A 257 7.85 19.34 14.73
N CYS A 258 8.64 19.25 13.67
CA CYS A 258 8.80 18.05 12.88
C CYS A 258 10.28 17.84 12.64
N SER A 259 10.83 16.75 13.19
CA SER A 259 12.24 16.39 13.10
C SER A 259 12.44 15.17 12.20
N GLY A 260 13.54 15.13 11.45
CA GLY A 260 13.78 14.07 10.47
C GLY A 260 15.13 14.12 9.76
N PHE A 261 15.21 13.38 8.67
CA PHE A 261 16.42 13.26 7.83
C PHE A 261 16.43 14.21 6.63
N ASP A 262 15.31 14.84 6.32
CA ASP A 262 15.15 15.77 5.20
C ASP A 262 14.36 17.01 5.66
N PHE A 263 14.97 18.19 5.55
CA PHE A 263 14.36 19.45 5.99
C PHE A 263 13.10 19.78 5.19
N ARG A 264 13.07 19.47 3.88
CA ARG A 264 11.90 19.72 3.03
C ARG A 264 10.68 18.97 3.57
N THR A 265 10.82 17.67 3.84
CA THR A 265 9.77 16.85 4.45
C THR A 265 9.30 17.42 5.79
N CYS A 266 10.23 17.85 6.65
CA CYS A 266 9.89 18.45 7.94
C CYS A 266 9.06 19.73 7.76
N SER A 267 9.49 20.61 6.85
CA SER A 267 8.80 21.87 6.54
C SER A 267 7.41 21.64 5.94
N GLU A 268 7.28 20.72 5.00
CA GLU A 268 6.01 20.37 4.35
C GLU A 268 4.98 19.84 5.35
N VAL A 269 5.40 18.96 6.27
CA VAL A 269 4.54 18.45 7.35
C VAL A 269 4.08 19.57 8.28
N ILE A 270 4.98 20.49 8.66
CA ILE A 270 4.60 21.65 9.48
C ILE A 270 3.62 22.56 8.74
N GLN A 271 3.84 22.83 7.45
CA GLN A 271 2.94 23.65 6.62
C GLN A 271 1.51 23.06 6.58
N ILE A 272 1.38 21.74 6.43
CA ILE A 272 0.09 21.04 6.45
C ILE A 272 -0.63 21.22 7.79
N ILE A 273 0.05 20.95 8.90
CA ILE A 273 -0.54 21.06 10.24
C ILE A 273 -0.90 22.52 10.55
N CYS A 274 -0.01 23.47 10.23
CA CYS A 274 -0.27 24.89 10.44
C CYS A 274 -1.49 25.37 9.64
N ALA A 275 -1.66 24.93 8.40
CA ALA A 275 -2.84 25.26 7.60
C ALA A 275 -4.13 24.70 8.20
N ALA A 276 -4.12 23.44 8.65
CA ALA A 276 -5.28 22.82 9.30
C ALA A 276 -5.66 23.56 10.59
N LEU A 277 -4.68 23.89 11.45
CA LEU A 277 -4.93 24.63 12.69
C LEU A 277 -5.38 26.08 12.43
N ALA A 278 -4.87 26.73 11.39
CA ALA A 278 -5.32 28.06 11.01
C ALA A 278 -6.76 28.07 10.49
N ASP A 279 -7.19 27.02 9.79
CA ASP A 279 -8.60 26.85 9.39
C ASP A 279 -9.52 26.65 10.60
N MET A 280 -9.00 26.13 11.72
CA MET A 280 -9.70 26.08 13.01
C MET A 280 -9.72 27.45 13.74
N GLY A 281 -9.15 28.50 13.13
CA GLY A 281 -9.13 29.86 13.66
C GLY A 281 -7.88 30.23 14.46
N ALA A 282 -6.85 29.37 14.47
CA ALA A 282 -5.58 29.70 15.13
C ALA A 282 -4.71 30.64 14.28
N SER A 283 -3.74 31.28 14.92
CA SER A 283 -2.76 32.13 14.25
C SER A 283 -1.39 31.44 14.19
N ILE A 284 -0.71 31.56 13.05
CA ILE A 284 0.57 30.91 12.78
C ILE A 284 1.70 31.89 13.08
N HIS A 285 2.68 31.46 13.88
CA HIS A 285 3.85 32.24 14.21
C HIS A 285 5.14 31.52 13.83
N THR A 286 6.07 32.26 13.20
CA THR A 286 7.35 31.71 12.77
C THR A 286 8.34 31.56 13.93
N VAL A 287 9.25 30.59 13.80
CA VAL A 287 10.31 30.25 14.74
C VAL A 287 11.64 30.35 14.02
N GLU A 288 12.64 30.95 14.67
CA GLU A 288 14.02 30.92 14.18
C GLU A 288 14.67 29.59 14.58
N VAL A 289 14.92 28.72 13.60
CA VAL A 289 15.66 27.46 13.77
C VAL A 289 17.13 27.70 13.42
N VAL A 290 17.96 27.80 14.45
CA VAL A 290 19.37 28.19 14.36
C VAL A 290 20.25 26.94 14.30
N TYR A 291 20.81 26.67 13.12
CA TYR A 291 21.86 25.68 12.91
C TYR A 291 23.25 26.33 13.03
N SER A 292 24.30 25.53 13.13
CA SER A 292 25.69 26.01 13.24
C SER A 292 26.13 26.96 12.12
N LYS A 293 25.59 26.80 10.90
CA LYS A 293 26.00 27.55 9.69
C LYS A 293 24.89 28.40 9.08
N LYS A 294 23.64 28.25 9.52
CA LYS A 294 22.49 28.92 8.91
C LYS A 294 21.33 29.03 9.90
N THR A 295 20.46 30.00 9.67
CA THR A 295 19.18 30.12 10.37
C THR A 295 18.06 29.94 9.36
N GLU A 296 17.14 29.04 9.65
CA GLU A 296 15.90 28.86 8.90
C GLU A 296 14.75 29.51 9.67
N VAL A 297 13.82 30.15 8.98
CA VAL A 297 12.61 30.74 9.59
C VAL A 297 11.41 29.91 9.13
N THR A 298 10.79 29.16 10.03
CA THR A 298 9.71 28.23 9.71
C THR A 298 8.43 28.56 10.50
N PRO A 299 7.23 28.30 9.97
CA PRO A 299 6.95 27.80 8.63
C PRO A 299 6.97 28.93 7.59
N ASP A 300 7.44 28.62 6.38
CA ASP A 300 7.18 29.45 5.21
C ASP A 300 5.81 29.09 4.64
N MET A 301 4.82 29.97 4.81
CA MET A 301 3.46 29.77 4.30
C MET A 301 3.21 30.47 2.96
N THR A 302 4.27 30.96 2.31
CA THR A 302 4.19 31.65 1.02
C THR A 302 3.74 30.67 -0.07
N PRO A 303 2.77 31.06 -0.92
CA PRO A 303 2.36 30.24 -2.05
C PRO A 303 3.52 29.97 -3.02
N LYS A 304 3.63 28.73 -3.48
CA LYS A 304 4.62 28.31 -4.50
C LYS A 304 4.02 28.49 -5.90
N ARG A 305 4.87 28.75 -6.89
CA ARG A 305 4.46 28.89 -8.30
C ARG A 305 4.81 27.62 -9.07
N GLN A 306 3.80 26.99 -9.67
CA GLN A 306 3.98 25.88 -10.63
C GLN A 306 3.68 26.38 -12.03
N GLU A 307 4.69 26.43 -12.88
CA GLU A 307 4.51 26.80 -14.29
C GLU A 307 3.75 25.69 -15.05
N PHE A 308 2.86 26.10 -15.94
CA PHE A 308 2.19 25.21 -16.89
C PHE A 308 1.87 25.95 -18.20
N TYR A 309 1.62 25.19 -19.27
CA TYR A 309 1.28 25.76 -20.57
C TYR A 309 -0.14 25.40 -21.00
N GLY A 310 -0.91 26.37 -21.50
CA GLY A 310 -2.29 26.15 -21.93
C GLY A 310 -2.42 25.08 -23.04
N TYR A 311 -1.50 25.11 -24.01
CA TYR A 311 -1.45 24.09 -25.07
C TYR A 311 -1.17 22.68 -24.50
N TYR A 312 -0.37 22.56 -23.44
CA TYR A 312 -0.04 21.28 -22.82
C TYR A 312 -1.26 20.68 -22.13
N VAL A 313 -2.00 21.50 -21.37
CA VAL A 313 -3.26 21.11 -20.73
C VAL A 313 -4.24 20.56 -21.77
N ASN A 314 -4.51 21.35 -22.81
CA ASN A 314 -5.46 20.97 -23.86
C ASN A 314 -5.03 19.69 -24.61
N ARG A 315 -3.74 19.54 -24.91
CA ARG A 315 -3.22 18.33 -25.57
C ARG A 315 -3.37 17.08 -24.70
N ARG A 316 -3.19 17.20 -23.38
CA ARG A 316 -3.29 16.06 -22.46
C ARG A 316 -4.74 15.68 -22.17
N LEU A 317 -5.65 16.65 -22.07
CA LEU A 317 -7.05 16.39 -21.77
C LEU A 317 -7.93 16.18 -23.02
N GLY A 318 -7.41 16.45 -24.23
CA GLY A 318 -8.24 16.45 -25.44
C GLY A 318 -9.25 17.61 -25.47
N THR A 319 -8.97 18.70 -24.75
CA THR A 319 -9.88 19.84 -24.58
C THR A 319 -9.48 21.04 -25.44
N LYS A 320 -10.32 22.08 -25.43
CA LYS A 320 -10.06 23.39 -26.08
C LYS A 320 -10.30 24.55 -25.11
N LEU A 321 -9.89 24.37 -23.86
CA LEU A 321 -10.00 25.36 -22.79
C LEU A 321 -9.24 26.63 -23.18
N LYS A 322 -9.89 27.77 -23.01
CA LYS A 322 -9.30 29.10 -23.14
C LYS A 322 -8.71 29.56 -21.82
N LYS A 323 -7.87 30.59 -21.89
CA LYS A 323 -7.24 31.23 -20.73
C LYS A 323 -8.24 31.57 -19.62
N GLU A 324 -9.40 32.11 -19.98
CA GLU A 324 -10.42 32.58 -19.03
C GLU A 324 -11.05 31.42 -18.23
N GLU A 325 -10.90 30.18 -18.72
CA GLU A 325 -11.44 28.98 -18.08
C GLU A 325 -10.46 28.38 -17.07
N PHE A 326 -9.15 28.65 -17.16
CA PHE A 326 -8.17 28.08 -16.23
C PHE A 326 -8.32 28.63 -14.80
N ALA A 327 -8.49 29.94 -14.64
CA ALA A 327 -8.62 30.57 -13.33
C ALA A 327 -9.78 29.98 -12.47
N PRO A 328 -11.02 29.87 -12.97
CA PRO A 328 -12.11 29.28 -12.19
C PRO A 328 -11.93 27.78 -11.91
N LEU A 329 -11.31 27.02 -12.82
CA LEU A 329 -11.02 25.59 -12.62
C LEU A 329 -9.98 25.39 -11.52
N LEU A 330 -8.86 26.13 -11.59
CA LEU A 330 -7.82 26.11 -10.56
C LEU A 330 -8.37 26.61 -9.21
N ALA A 331 -9.24 27.61 -9.22
CA ALA A 331 -9.88 28.10 -8.00
C ALA A 331 -10.75 27.05 -7.32
N LYS A 332 -11.45 26.19 -8.07
CA LYS A 332 -12.18 25.05 -7.48
C LYS A 332 -11.26 24.08 -6.74
N MET A 333 -10.00 23.94 -7.19
CA MET A 333 -8.99 23.12 -6.51
C MET A 333 -8.23 23.86 -5.40
N GLY A 334 -8.69 25.06 -5.02
CA GLY A 334 -8.05 25.89 -3.99
C GLY A 334 -6.72 26.52 -4.44
N LEU A 335 -6.49 26.60 -5.74
CA LEU A 335 -5.28 27.17 -6.33
C LEU A 335 -5.53 28.59 -6.83
N GLY A 336 -4.46 29.38 -6.92
CA GLY A 336 -4.47 30.67 -7.61
C GLY A 336 -4.01 30.53 -9.05
N PHE A 337 -4.22 31.59 -9.83
CA PHE A 337 -3.81 31.66 -11.23
C PHE A 337 -3.10 32.98 -11.48
N GLU A 338 -1.93 32.90 -12.11
CA GLU A 338 -1.20 34.05 -12.61
C GLU A 338 -0.81 33.85 -14.07
N GLU A 339 -0.80 34.94 -14.83
CA GLU A 339 -0.30 34.93 -16.19
C GLU A 339 1.23 35.05 -16.22
N GLY A 340 1.85 34.28 -17.11
CA GLY A 340 3.23 34.47 -17.47
C GLY A 340 3.43 35.64 -18.43
N ARG A 341 4.68 36.06 -18.57
CA ARG A 341 5.07 37.13 -19.51
C ARG A 341 5.07 36.66 -20.96
N ILE A 342 5.13 35.35 -21.18
CA ILE A 342 5.15 34.71 -22.49
C ILE A 342 3.76 34.17 -22.79
N LYS A 343 3.32 34.28 -24.05
CA LYS A 343 2.02 33.76 -24.52
C LYS A 343 1.87 32.27 -24.15
N GLU A 344 0.66 31.86 -23.74
CA GLU A 344 0.32 30.49 -23.32
C GLU A 344 1.09 29.96 -22.09
N THR A 345 1.86 30.80 -21.39
CA THR A 345 2.56 30.42 -20.16
C THR A 345 1.78 30.97 -18.97
N TYR A 346 1.49 30.11 -17.99
CA TYR A 346 0.71 30.42 -16.81
C TYR A 346 1.37 29.82 -15.56
N TYR A 347 0.97 30.32 -14.39
CA TYR A 347 1.39 29.77 -13.11
C TYR A 347 0.16 29.42 -12.27
N ALA A 348 0.12 28.19 -11.78
CA ALA A 348 -0.74 27.81 -10.68
C ALA A 348 -0.06 28.23 -9.38
N LEU A 349 -0.78 29.00 -8.55
CA LEU A 349 -0.31 29.35 -7.21
C LEU A 349 -0.78 28.29 -6.23
N LEU A 350 0.19 27.56 -5.70
CA LEU A 350 -0.04 26.46 -4.77
C LEU A 350 0.03 27.01 -3.34
N PRO A 351 -1.02 26.85 -2.52
CA PRO A 351 -0.90 27.16 -1.11
C PRO A 351 0.16 26.25 -0.46
N ALA A 352 0.82 26.72 0.60
CA ALA A 352 1.99 26.04 1.18
C ALA A 352 1.73 24.59 1.65
N TYR A 353 0.47 24.23 1.94
CA TYR A 353 0.07 22.89 2.33
C TYR A 353 -0.08 21.90 1.15
N ARG A 354 -0.13 22.38 -0.10
CA ARG A 354 -0.12 21.52 -1.31
C ARG A 354 1.31 21.17 -1.65
N VAL A 355 1.69 19.93 -1.35
CA VAL A 355 3.07 19.43 -1.43
C VAL A 355 3.25 18.36 -2.52
N ASP A 356 2.20 18.16 -3.30
CA ASP A 356 2.02 17.09 -4.28
C ASP A 356 2.40 17.46 -5.70
N PHE A 357 2.64 18.75 -5.98
CA PHE A 357 3.07 19.21 -7.30
C PHE A 357 4.57 19.03 -7.49
N LEU A 358 4.91 18.27 -8.52
CA LEU A 358 6.28 18.05 -9.01
C LEU A 358 6.43 18.48 -10.47
N HIS A 359 5.33 18.56 -11.23
CA HIS A 359 5.34 18.84 -12.66
C HIS A 359 4.03 19.51 -13.11
N GLN A 360 4.03 20.15 -14.28
CA GLN A 360 2.81 20.75 -14.85
C GLN A 360 1.66 19.75 -15.10
N ILE A 361 1.94 18.44 -15.07
CA ILE A 361 0.90 17.40 -15.20
C ILE A 361 -0.02 17.35 -13.98
N ASP A 362 0.48 17.72 -12.80
CA ASP A 362 -0.33 17.79 -11.57
C ASP A 362 -1.33 18.96 -11.67
N VAL A 363 -0.98 20.02 -12.40
CA VAL A 363 -1.92 21.10 -12.76
C VAL A 363 -2.98 20.59 -13.74
N VAL A 364 -2.59 19.72 -14.69
CA VAL A 364 -3.52 19.10 -15.63
C VAL A 364 -4.53 18.20 -14.90
N GLU A 365 -4.07 17.43 -13.92
CA GLU A 365 -4.92 16.60 -13.05
C GLU A 365 -5.95 17.45 -12.32
N ASP A 366 -5.51 18.49 -11.58
CA ASP A 366 -6.40 19.39 -10.84
C ASP A 366 -7.42 20.08 -11.78
N ILE A 367 -7.00 20.50 -12.98
CA ILE A 367 -7.91 21.08 -13.99
C ILE A 367 -8.96 20.05 -14.44
N ALA A 368 -8.57 18.80 -14.66
CA ALA A 368 -9.46 17.75 -15.13
C ALA A 368 -10.48 17.34 -14.05
N ILE A 369 -10.04 17.26 -12.78
CA ILE A 369 -10.91 17.06 -11.62
C ILE A 369 -11.93 18.20 -11.52
N ALA A 370 -11.48 19.45 -11.58
CA ALA A 370 -12.36 20.62 -11.49
C ALA A 370 -13.35 20.75 -12.66
N LEU A 371 -12.95 20.31 -13.86
CA LEU A 371 -13.80 20.26 -15.03
C LEU A 371 -14.92 19.21 -14.85
N GLY A 372 -14.56 18.07 -14.26
CA GLY A 372 -15.35 16.86 -14.16
C GLY A 372 -14.98 15.90 -15.29
N TYR A 373 -14.50 14.71 -14.93
CA TYR A 373 -14.12 13.68 -15.91
C TYR A 373 -15.28 13.27 -16.83
N ASP A 374 -16.51 13.33 -16.32
CA ASP A 374 -17.75 13.08 -17.05
C ASP A 374 -17.99 14.05 -18.22
N LYS A 375 -17.34 15.22 -18.21
CA LYS A 375 -17.47 16.22 -19.28
C LYS A 375 -16.39 16.10 -20.36
N ILE A 376 -15.39 15.25 -20.17
CA ILE A 376 -14.37 14.99 -21.18
C ILE A 376 -14.95 14.00 -22.18
N THR A 377 -15.10 14.42 -23.43
CA THR A 377 -15.67 13.57 -24.49
C THR A 377 -14.71 12.43 -24.82
N PRO A 378 -15.11 11.15 -24.68
CA PRO A 378 -14.26 10.03 -25.06
C PRO A 378 -14.01 10.03 -26.58
N GLU A 379 -12.75 9.85 -26.98
CA GLU A 379 -12.34 9.72 -28.38
C GLU A 379 -11.58 8.41 -28.57
N LEU A 380 -11.86 7.69 -29.65
CA LEU A 380 -11.08 6.51 -30.02
C LEU A 380 -9.71 6.97 -30.54
N PRO A 381 -8.60 6.34 -30.09
CA PRO A 381 -7.29 6.69 -30.60
C PRO A 381 -7.21 6.37 -32.10
N HIS A 382 -6.66 7.30 -32.89
CA HIS A 382 -6.44 7.15 -34.34
C HIS A 382 -5.25 6.22 -34.63
N VAL A 383 -5.36 4.96 -34.22
CA VAL A 383 -4.32 3.94 -34.37
C VAL A 383 -4.86 2.83 -35.27
N ALA A 384 -4.29 2.70 -36.47
CA ALA A 384 -4.63 1.65 -37.42
C ALA A 384 -3.65 0.46 -37.25
N THR A 385 -4.10 -0.59 -36.57
CA THR A 385 -3.31 -1.81 -36.33
C THR A 385 -4.15 -3.06 -36.60
N THR A 386 -3.53 -4.11 -37.12
CA THR A 386 -4.14 -5.44 -37.27
C THR A 386 -3.79 -6.31 -36.07
N ALA A 387 -4.79 -6.88 -35.41
CA ALA A 387 -4.58 -7.84 -34.34
C ALA A 387 -4.25 -9.23 -34.90
N ALA A 388 -3.35 -9.96 -34.24
CA ALA A 388 -3.05 -11.35 -34.53
C ALA A 388 -2.77 -12.12 -33.24
N GLU A 389 -3.20 -13.37 -33.17
CA GLU A 389 -2.81 -14.28 -32.10
C GLU A 389 -1.34 -14.70 -32.23
N THR A 390 -0.64 -14.78 -31.10
CA THR A 390 0.73 -15.28 -31.06
C THR A 390 0.76 -16.79 -31.39
N PRO A 391 1.83 -17.29 -32.03
CA PRO A 391 1.98 -18.73 -32.29
C PRO A 391 1.86 -19.60 -31.03
N THR A 392 2.33 -19.10 -29.89
CA THR A 392 2.25 -19.79 -28.60
C THR A 392 0.81 -19.93 -28.10
N SER A 393 -0.01 -18.89 -28.20
CA SER A 393 -1.43 -18.95 -27.81
C SER A 393 -2.22 -19.92 -28.69
N LYS A 394 -1.95 -19.92 -30.01
CA LYS A 394 -2.55 -20.90 -30.94
C LYS A 394 -2.17 -22.32 -30.58
N PHE A 395 -0.91 -22.56 -30.25
CA PHE A 395 -0.43 -23.87 -29.83
C PHE A 395 -1.13 -24.36 -28.57
N ASP A 396 -1.22 -23.52 -27.53
CA ASP A 396 -1.89 -23.90 -26.27
C ASP A 396 -3.39 -24.15 -26.46
N ALA A 397 -4.03 -23.39 -27.34
CA ALA A 397 -5.43 -23.62 -27.70
C ALA A 397 -5.64 -25.01 -28.33
N ILE A 398 -4.68 -25.49 -29.12
CA ILE A 398 -4.70 -26.86 -29.66
C ILE A 398 -4.56 -27.88 -28.52
N LEU A 399 -3.59 -27.71 -27.61
CA LEU A 399 -3.41 -28.61 -26.48
C LEU A 399 -4.68 -28.74 -25.64
N ARG A 400 -5.29 -27.61 -25.27
CA ARG A 400 -6.55 -27.56 -24.52
C ARG A 400 -7.67 -28.27 -25.25
N LYS A 401 -7.88 -27.95 -26.53
CA LYS A 401 -8.96 -28.52 -27.34
C LYS A 401 -8.85 -30.05 -27.43
N VAL A 402 -7.63 -30.57 -27.55
CA VAL A 402 -7.39 -32.01 -27.63
C VAL A 402 -7.70 -32.69 -26.31
N LEU A 403 -7.20 -32.18 -25.18
CA LEU A 403 -7.41 -32.81 -23.86
C LEU A 403 -8.85 -32.70 -23.38
N VAL A 404 -9.52 -31.58 -23.65
CA VAL A 404 -10.97 -31.45 -23.43
C VAL A 404 -11.74 -32.45 -24.31
N GLY A 405 -11.32 -32.62 -25.57
CA GLY A 405 -11.89 -33.62 -26.48
C GLY A 405 -11.68 -35.07 -26.02
N GLN A 406 -10.65 -35.33 -25.22
CA GLN A 406 -10.40 -36.62 -24.56
C GLN A 406 -11.19 -36.78 -23.24
N GLY A 407 -11.97 -35.77 -22.83
CA GLY A 407 -12.81 -35.81 -21.63
C GLY A 407 -12.11 -35.36 -20.34
N LEU A 408 -10.94 -34.72 -20.43
CA LEU A 408 -10.27 -34.14 -19.25
C LEU A 408 -10.78 -32.73 -18.97
N LEU A 409 -10.83 -32.37 -17.69
CA LEU A 409 -11.18 -31.03 -17.23
C LEU A 409 -9.93 -30.16 -17.05
N GLU A 410 -9.95 -28.93 -17.57
CA GLU A 410 -8.84 -28.00 -17.36
C GLU A 410 -8.88 -27.45 -15.92
N ALA A 411 -7.75 -27.52 -15.23
CA ALA A 411 -7.52 -26.92 -13.93
C ALA A 411 -6.57 -25.72 -14.05
N LYS A 412 -6.68 -24.77 -13.11
CA LYS A 412 -5.78 -23.63 -12.98
C LYS A 412 -5.43 -23.43 -11.51
N ASN A 413 -4.21 -23.78 -11.15
CA ASN A 413 -3.73 -23.68 -9.77
C ASN A 413 -2.82 -22.47 -9.56
N TYR A 414 -2.60 -22.13 -8.28
CA TYR A 414 -1.65 -21.08 -7.91
C TYR A 414 -0.21 -21.46 -8.30
N HIS A 415 0.60 -20.44 -8.57
CA HIS A 415 2.05 -20.61 -8.77
C HIS A 415 2.78 -20.89 -7.45
N LEU A 416 2.21 -20.47 -6.33
CA LEU A 416 2.73 -20.71 -5.00
C LEU A 416 2.11 -21.98 -4.40
N THR A 417 2.93 -22.70 -3.65
CA THR A 417 2.52 -23.93 -2.93
C THR A 417 3.29 -24.05 -1.61
N ASN A 418 3.03 -25.12 -0.88
CA ASN A 418 3.69 -25.47 0.36
C ASN A 418 4.99 -26.22 0.08
N GLY A 419 6.11 -25.68 0.53
CA GLY A 419 7.45 -26.24 0.29
C GLY A 419 7.67 -27.60 0.93
N ALA A 420 7.11 -27.87 2.11
CA ALA A 420 7.25 -29.17 2.75
C ALA A 420 6.53 -30.27 1.94
N PHE A 421 5.34 -29.95 1.45
CA PHE A 421 4.55 -30.84 0.60
C PHE A 421 5.24 -31.07 -0.75
N GLN A 422 5.67 -30.00 -1.43
CA GLN A 422 6.40 -30.11 -2.71
C GLN A 422 7.68 -30.93 -2.57
N LEU A 423 8.47 -30.71 -1.51
CA LEU A 423 9.67 -31.49 -1.25
C LEU A 423 9.36 -32.98 -1.03
N ALA A 424 8.26 -33.31 -0.36
CA ALA A 424 7.87 -34.69 -0.11
C ALA A 424 7.41 -35.44 -1.37
N VAL A 425 6.79 -34.73 -2.33
CA VAL A 425 6.25 -35.34 -3.55
C VAL A 425 7.24 -35.30 -4.72
N ASP A 426 7.90 -34.16 -4.96
CA ASP A 426 8.81 -33.93 -6.09
C ASP A 426 10.28 -34.12 -5.69
N GLY A 427 10.65 -33.62 -4.52
CA GLY A 427 11.99 -33.73 -3.94
C GLY A 427 13.09 -32.91 -4.63
N ASP A 428 12.72 -31.99 -5.52
CA ASP A 428 13.62 -31.13 -6.27
C ASP A 428 13.98 -29.85 -5.49
N GLU A 429 15.01 -29.13 -5.94
CA GLU A 429 15.32 -27.80 -5.42
C GLU A 429 14.19 -26.81 -5.76
N MET A 430 13.91 -25.88 -4.85
CA MET A 430 12.74 -25.00 -4.93
C MET A 430 13.13 -23.53 -4.74
N VAL A 431 12.36 -22.65 -5.36
CA VAL A 431 12.48 -21.20 -5.13
C VAL A 431 11.60 -20.80 -3.95
N THR A 432 12.21 -20.38 -2.84
CA THR A 432 11.52 -20.00 -1.60
C THR A 432 11.26 -18.49 -1.51
N LEU A 433 10.10 -18.10 -0.99
CA LEU A 433 9.83 -16.69 -0.69
C LEU A 433 10.62 -16.24 0.55
N ARG A 434 11.20 -15.03 0.51
CA ARG A 434 11.89 -14.43 1.66
C ARG A 434 10.94 -14.17 2.84
N SER A 435 9.73 -13.69 2.52
CA SER A 435 8.66 -13.43 3.48
C SER A 435 7.35 -13.91 2.87
N SER A 436 6.79 -14.98 3.44
CA SER A 436 5.49 -15.53 3.03
C SER A 436 4.40 -15.10 3.99
N VAL A 437 3.22 -14.77 3.45
CA VAL A 437 2.04 -14.43 4.26
C VAL A 437 1.44 -15.67 4.94
N SER A 438 1.69 -16.86 4.39
CA SER A 438 1.21 -18.14 4.92
C SER A 438 2.22 -19.26 4.65
N GLU A 439 2.25 -20.28 5.51
CA GLU A 439 3.00 -21.51 5.29
C GLU A 439 2.45 -22.35 4.12
N GLU A 440 1.19 -22.14 3.73
CA GLU A 440 0.59 -22.81 2.56
C GLU A 440 1.15 -22.30 1.23
N TYR A 441 1.72 -21.09 1.21
CA TYR A 441 2.19 -20.40 0.01
C TYR A 441 3.57 -19.78 0.26
N ASN A 442 4.58 -20.63 0.43
CA ASN A 442 5.94 -20.22 0.81
C ASN A 442 7.02 -20.57 -0.23
N VAL A 443 6.69 -21.35 -1.27
CA VAL A 443 7.58 -21.63 -2.41
C VAL A 443 6.86 -21.50 -3.74
N LEU A 444 7.60 -21.24 -4.81
CA LEU A 444 7.11 -21.41 -6.18
C LEU A 444 7.08 -22.90 -6.54
N ARG A 445 6.10 -23.28 -7.35
CA ARG A 445 5.96 -24.67 -7.80
C ARG A 445 7.07 -25.06 -8.77
N SER A 446 7.80 -26.13 -8.47
CA SER A 446 8.86 -26.67 -9.34
C SER A 446 8.33 -27.68 -10.36
N SER A 447 7.12 -28.18 -10.11
CA SER A 447 6.35 -29.05 -11.01
C SER A 447 4.86 -28.71 -10.91
N LEU A 448 4.06 -29.27 -11.81
CA LEU A 448 2.60 -29.22 -11.69
C LEU A 448 2.03 -30.36 -10.83
N LEU A 449 2.86 -31.31 -10.38
CA LEU A 449 2.41 -32.49 -9.64
C LEU A 449 1.88 -32.10 -8.25
N SER A 450 2.60 -31.26 -7.52
CA SER A 450 2.24 -30.88 -6.16
C SER A 450 0.85 -30.22 -6.11
N VAL A 451 0.56 -29.30 -7.03
CA VAL A 451 -0.74 -28.64 -7.13
C VAL A 451 -1.83 -29.57 -7.67
N SER A 452 -1.49 -30.48 -8.60
CA SER A 452 -2.42 -31.50 -9.10
C SER A 452 -2.88 -32.44 -7.98
N LEU A 453 -1.96 -32.89 -7.12
CA LEU A 453 -2.26 -33.75 -5.98
C LEU A 453 -3.11 -33.03 -4.92
N GLN A 454 -2.83 -31.76 -4.63
CA GLN A 454 -3.66 -30.97 -3.70
C GLN A 454 -5.09 -30.80 -4.23
N MET A 455 -5.24 -30.56 -5.53
CA MET A 455 -6.55 -30.47 -6.15
C MET A 455 -7.31 -31.80 -6.07
N LEU A 456 -6.67 -32.93 -6.38
CA LEU A 456 -7.26 -34.27 -6.18
C LEU A 456 -7.64 -34.50 -4.72
N ALA A 457 -6.77 -34.15 -3.78
CA ALA A 457 -7.00 -34.32 -2.34
C ALA A 457 -8.22 -33.53 -1.84
N ARG A 458 -8.40 -32.30 -2.34
CA ARG A 458 -9.59 -31.46 -2.05
C ARG A 458 -10.87 -32.06 -2.65
N ASN A 459 -10.76 -32.79 -3.75
CA ASN A 459 -11.90 -33.39 -4.46
C ASN A 459 -12.11 -34.88 -4.18
N LYS A 460 -11.39 -35.49 -3.22
CA LYS A 460 -11.42 -36.94 -2.98
C LYS A 460 -12.79 -37.53 -2.59
N LEU A 461 -13.75 -36.69 -2.21
CA LEU A 461 -15.14 -37.06 -1.88
C LEU A 461 -16.07 -37.06 -3.11
N HIS A 462 -15.62 -36.55 -4.25
CA HIS A 462 -16.35 -36.61 -5.51
C HIS A 462 -16.12 -37.95 -6.23
N GLU A 463 -17.04 -38.29 -7.14
CA GLU A 463 -17.00 -39.54 -7.89
C GLU A 463 -15.71 -39.68 -8.74
N TYR A 464 -15.23 -40.92 -8.84
CA TYR A 464 -14.16 -41.31 -9.73
C TYR A 464 -14.73 -41.90 -11.03
N PRO A 465 -14.01 -41.85 -12.16
CA PRO A 465 -12.66 -41.31 -12.31
C PRO A 465 -12.63 -39.78 -12.34
N GLN A 466 -11.56 -39.21 -11.80
CA GLN A 466 -11.31 -37.77 -11.84
C GLN A 466 -10.14 -37.51 -12.80
N SER A 467 -10.40 -36.82 -13.90
CA SER A 467 -9.44 -36.64 -15.00
C SER A 467 -9.27 -35.17 -15.31
N PHE A 468 -8.08 -34.64 -15.06
CA PHE A 468 -7.78 -33.21 -15.23
C PHE A 468 -6.47 -33.00 -15.96
N PHE A 469 -6.32 -31.79 -16.50
CA PHE A 469 -5.05 -31.32 -17.02
C PHE A 469 -4.83 -29.85 -16.63
N GLU A 470 -3.57 -29.43 -16.56
CA GLU A 470 -3.20 -28.03 -16.36
C GLU A 470 -2.04 -27.68 -17.30
N ILE A 471 -2.16 -26.53 -17.98
CA ILE A 471 -1.03 -25.90 -18.67
C ILE A 471 -0.60 -24.71 -17.82
N GLY A 472 0.63 -24.74 -17.29
CA GLY A 472 1.07 -23.74 -16.34
C GLY A 472 2.58 -23.61 -16.24
N THR A 473 3.02 -22.46 -15.75
CA THR A 473 4.45 -22.17 -15.54
C THR A 473 4.96 -22.87 -14.28
N VAL A 474 6.12 -23.51 -14.38
CA VAL A 474 6.90 -24.03 -13.26
C VAL A 474 8.22 -23.27 -13.15
N PHE A 475 8.82 -23.30 -11.96
CA PHE A 475 9.93 -22.44 -11.59
C PHE A 475 11.09 -23.29 -11.07
N THR A 476 12.22 -23.26 -11.77
CA THR A 476 13.45 -23.97 -11.39
C THR A 476 14.53 -22.99 -10.97
N PRO A 477 15.27 -23.26 -9.87
CA PRO A 477 16.37 -22.40 -9.46
C PRO A 477 17.53 -22.49 -10.45
N ALA A 478 18.07 -21.34 -10.85
CA ALA A 478 19.31 -21.22 -11.61
C ALA A 478 20.29 -20.30 -10.85
N PRO A 479 21.61 -20.31 -11.17
CA PRO A 479 22.62 -19.61 -10.36
C PRO A 479 22.39 -18.11 -10.13
N GLU A 480 21.80 -17.41 -11.10
CA GLU A 480 21.60 -15.95 -11.04
C GLU A 480 20.14 -15.51 -11.25
N HIS A 481 19.24 -16.45 -11.54
CA HIS A 481 17.84 -16.16 -11.83
C HIS A 481 16.95 -17.38 -11.57
N VAL A 482 15.64 -17.23 -11.82
CA VAL A 482 14.67 -18.33 -11.80
C VAL A 482 14.31 -18.64 -13.24
N GLU A 483 14.48 -19.89 -13.65
CA GLU A 483 14.04 -20.37 -14.95
C GLU A 483 12.52 -20.62 -14.92
N GLU A 484 11.83 -20.13 -15.95
CA GLU A 484 10.37 -20.26 -16.10
C GLU A 484 10.06 -21.09 -17.34
N THR A 485 9.50 -22.29 -17.15
CA THR A 485 9.08 -23.18 -18.24
C THR A 485 7.60 -23.47 -18.16
N ASN A 486 6.92 -23.54 -19.30
CA ASN A 486 5.52 -23.95 -19.32
C ASN A 486 5.44 -25.47 -19.43
N HIS A 487 4.75 -26.08 -18.49
CA HIS A 487 4.50 -27.51 -18.47
C HIS A 487 3.02 -27.79 -18.69
N LEU A 488 2.72 -29.00 -19.15
CA LEU A 488 1.40 -29.58 -19.23
C LEU A 488 1.36 -30.80 -18.33
N ALA A 489 0.53 -30.76 -17.29
CA ALA A 489 0.23 -31.90 -16.46
C ALA A 489 -1.08 -32.56 -16.88
N ILE A 490 -1.13 -33.88 -16.80
CA ILE A 490 -2.33 -34.70 -16.94
C ILE A 490 -2.40 -35.60 -15.71
N ALA A 491 -3.51 -35.56 -14.99
CA ALA A 491 -3.73 -36.38 -13.79
C ALA A 491 -5.07 -37.11 -13.90
N ILE A 492 -5.04 -38.44 -13.81
CA ILE A 492 -6.21 -39.31 -13.94
C ILE A 492 -6.25 -40.24 -12.73
N ALA A 493 -7.18 -40.00 -11.82
CA ALA A 493 -7.34 -40.75 -10.57
C ALA A 493 -8.56 -41.69 -10.62
N GLY A 494 -8.39 -42.92 -10.14
CA GLY A 494 -9.48 -43.91 -10.08
C GLY A 494 -8.97 -45.34 -9.88
N GLY A 495 -9.86 -46.25 -9.44
CA GLY A 495 -9.49 -47.62 -9.03
C GLY A 495 -8.90 -48.51 -10.13
N ASP A 496 -9.14 -48.20 -11.40
CA ASP A 496 -8.64 -48.90 -12.57
C ASP A 496 -7.58 -48.11 -13.35
N LYS A 497 -7.12 -46.97 -12.83
CA LYS A 497 -6.26 -46.04 -13.57
C LYS A 497 -4.79 -46.39 -13.42
N ASP A 498 -4.12 -46.59 -14.54
CA ASP A 498 -2.74 -47.07 -14.62
C ASP A 498 -1.90 -46.29 -15.64
N TYR A 499 -0.65 -46.72 -15.82
CA TYR A 499 0.28 -46.21 -16.83
C TYR A 499 -0.36 -46.04 -18.23
N THR A 500 -1.24 -46.96 -18.63
CA THR A 500 -1.87 -46.99 -19.95
C THR A 500 -2.76 -45.77 -20.15
N ASN A 501 -3.45 -45.30 -19.11
CA ASN A 501 -4.32 -44.12 -19.21
C ASN A 501 -3.51 -42.84 -19.46
N ALA A 502 -2.44 -42.62 -18.70
CA ALA A 502 -1.55 -41.47 -18.92
C ALA A 502 -0.93 -41.52 -20.32
N ARG A 503 -0.49 -42.71 -20.76
CA ARG A 503 0.06 -42.92 -22.10
C ARG A 503 -0.97 -42.61 -23.20
N GLN A 504 -2.20 -43.12 -23.10
CA GLN A 504 -3.26 -42.88 -24.10
C GLN A 504 -3.55 -41.38 -24.25
N ALA A 505 -3.57 -40.64 -23.16
CA ALA A 505 -3.78 -39.20 -23.20
C ALA A 505 -2.63 -38.47 -23.91
N CYS A 506 -1.39 -38.83 -23.59
CA CYS A 506 -0.19 -38.32 -24.26
C CYS A 506 -0.13 -38.71 -25.74
N ASP A 507 -0.40 -39.97 -26.10
CA ASP A 507 -0.40 -40.45 -27.48
C ASP A 507 -1.46 -39.70 -28.31
N GLY A 508 -2.67 -39.51 -27.77
CA GLY A 508 -3.72 -38.71 -28.42
C GLY A 508 -3.34 -37.25 -28.61
N LEU A 509 -2.64 -36.66 -27.63
CA LEU A 509 -2.12 -35.29 -27.72
C LEU A 509 -1.05 -35.15 -28.80
N LEU A 510 -0.02 -36.01 -28.76
CA LEU A 510 1.10 -35.98 -29.71
C LEU A 510 0.60 -36.25 -31.13
N SER A 511 -0.31 -37.21 -31.31
CA SER A 511 -0.91 -37.49 -32.61
C SER A 511 -1.66 -36.28 -33.18
N ALA A 512 -2.40 -35.54 -32.35
CA ALA A 512 -3.11 -34.33 -32.79
C ALA A 512 -2.16 -33.19 -33.18
N LEU A 513 -0.95 -33.17 -32.61
CA LEU A 513 0.13 -32.27 -33.00
C LEU A 513 0.89 -32.73 -34.26
N GLY A 514 0.64 -33.96 -34.74
CA GLY A 514 1.39 -34.59 -35.83
C GLY A 514 2.75 -35.13 -35.40
N LEU A 515 2.93 -35.39 -34.10
CA LEU A 515 4.17 -35.87 -33.50
C LEU A 515 4.02 -37.35 -33.10
N VAL A 516 5.14 -38.07 -33.05
CA VAL A 516 5.19 -39.47 -32.61
C VAL A 516 6.04 -39.59 -31.36
N GLY A 517 5.43 -40.00 -30.25
CA GLY A 517 6.12 -40.25 -28.99
C GLY A 517 6.79 -41.62 -28.96
N ARG A 518 8.04 -41.66 -28.49
CA ARG A 518 8.72 -42.87 -28.02
C ARG A 518 8.77 -42.87 -26.51
N TYR A 519 8.59 -44.04 -25.91
CA TYR A 519 8.53 -44.20 -24.45
C TYR A 519 9.71 -45.06 -24.01
N GLU A 520 10.65 -44.45 -23.30
CA GLU A 520 11.85 -45.11 -22.80
C GLU A 520 11.68 -45.43 -21.31
N GLU A 521 12.14 -46.62 -20.89
CA GLU A 521 12.12 -47.00 -19.47
C GLU A 521 12.86 -45.95 -18.64
N HIS A 522 12.20 -45.49 -17.57
CA HIS A 522 12.75 -44.45 -16.72
C HIS A 522 12.48 -44.74 -15.24
N SER A 523 13.36 -44.23 -14.38
CA SER A 523 13.24 -44.34 -12.93
C SER A 523 13.12 -42.95 -12.34
N ASP A 524 11.99 -42.69 -11.71
CA ASP A 524 11.66 -41.41 -11.07
C ASP A 524 10.92 -41.69 -9.76
N ARG A 525 11.37 -41.04 -8.68
CA ARG A 525 10.86 -41.23 -7.31
C ARG A 525 9.38 -40.86 -7.12
N ARG A 526 8.80 -40.11 -8.07
CA ARG A 526 7.38 -39.74 -8.09
C ARG A 526 6.49 -40.94 -8.43
N PHE A 527 7.03 -41.87 -9.22
CA PHE A 527 6.29 -42.98 -9.83
C PHE A 527 6.60 -44.34 -9.19
N LEU A 528 5.75 -45.33 -9.43
CA LEU A 528 5.97 -46.71 -9.03
C LEU A 528 7.12 -47.33 -9.88
N PRO A 529 8.10 -48.03 -9.27
CA PRO A 529 9.20 -48.64 -10.01
C PRO A 529 8.71 -49.57 -11.13
N GLY A 530 9.27 -49.40 -12.34
CA GLY A 530 8.87 -50.16 -13.53
C GLY A 530 7.55 -49.71 -14.17
N ARG A 531 6.88 -48.69 -13.63
CA ARG A 531 5.64 -48.09 -14.17
C ARG A 531 5.81 -46.61 -14.52
N CYS A 532 7.00 -46.25 -14.99
CA CYS A 532 7.36 -44.90 -15.42
C CYS A 532 8.09 -44.96 -16.77
N ALA A 533 7.80 -44.00 -17.64
CA ALA A 533 8.51 -43.82 -18.89
C ALA A 533 8.84 -42.34 -19.14
N ARG A 534 10.00 -42.12 -19.76
CA ARG A 534 10.35 -40.83 -20.36
C ARG A 534 9.72 -40.73 -21.73
N VAL A 535 9.10 -39.60 -22.03
CA VAL A 535 8.49 -39.30 -23.32
C VAL A 535 9.54 -38.61 -24.19
N VAL A 536 9.83 -39.19 -25.36
CA VAL A 536 10.83 -38.69 -26.32
C VAL A 536 10.15 -38.41 -27.65
N VAL A 537 10.34 -37.21 -28.19
CA VAL A 537 9.81 -36.79 -29.51
C VAL A 537 10.98 -36.23 -30.31
N ASP A 538 11.16 -36.70 -31.55
CA ASP A 538 12.26 -36.30 -32.44
C ASP A 538 13.66 -36.31 -31.78
N GLY A 539 13.88 -37.28 -30.88
CA GLY A 539 15.14 -37.45 -30.15
C GLY A 539 15.31 -36.55 -28.93
N ALA A 540 14.39 -35.63 -28.66
CA ALA A 540 14.38 -34.78 -27.47
C ALA A 540 13.45 -35.35 -26.39
N ALA A 541 13.90 -35.33 -25.13
CA ALA A 541 13.07 -35.66 -23.98
C ALA A 541 12.06 -34.52 -23.74
N VAL A 542 10.78 -34.82 -23.82
CA VAL A 542 9.70 -33.82 -23.68
C VAL A 542 8.93 -33.94 -22.37
N GLY A 543 9.23 -34.94 -21.53
CA GLY A 543 8.56 -35.12 -20.25
C GLY A 543 8.59 -36.55 -19.73
N VAL A 544 7.73 -36.83 -18.75
CA VAL A 544 7.59 -38.16 -18.13
C VAL A 544 6.12 -38.51 -17.93
N LEU A 545 5.82 -39.80 -17.88
CA LEU A 545 4.50 -40.30 -17.48
C LEU A 545 4.60 -41.62 -16.73
N GLY A 546 3.57 -41.93 -15.95
CA GLY A 546 3.47 -43.21 -15.26
C GLY A 546 2.39 -43.28 -14.20
N GLU A 547 2.45 -44.35 -13.41
CA GLU A 547 1.62 -44.53 -12.22
C GLU A 547 2.34 -43.94 -11.00
N LEU A 548 1.71 -43.04 -10.25
CA LEU A 548 2.32 -42.43 -9.07
C LEU A 548 2.58 -43.48 -7.97
N SER A 549 3.68 -43.31 -7.24
CA SER A 549 4.03 -44.22 -6.15
C SER A 549 3.01 -44.13 -5.00
N PRO A 550 2.73 -45.24 -4.28
CA PRO A 550 1.87 -45.21 -3.09
C PRO A 550 2.32 -44.20 -2.04
N ARG A 551 3.62 -43.94 -1.92
CA ARG A 551 4.18 -42.91 -1.03
C ARG A 551 3.66 -41.51 -1.38
N VAL A 552 3.70 -41.13 -2.66
CA VAL A 552 3.24 -39.81 -3.13
C VAL A 552 1.73 -39.67 -2.95
N ILE A 553 0.97 -40.70 -3.34
CA ILE A 553 -0.49 -40.74 -3.22
C ILE A 553 -0.94 -40.60 -1.75
N THR A 554 -0.34 -41.39 -0.86
CA THR A 554 -0.69 -41.37 0.58
C THR A 554 -0.26 -40.08 1.26
N HIS A 555 0.86 -39.48 0.85
CA HIS A 555 1.29 -38.17 1.36
C HIS A 555 0.29 -37.05 0.98
N ALA A 556 -0.36 -37.15 -0.17
CA ALA A 556 -1.46 -36.28 -0.57
C ALA A 556 -2.80 -36.62 0.11
N GLY A 557 -2.87 -37.66 0.95
CA GLY A 557 -4.11 -38.09 1.60
C GLY A 557 -5.12 -38.73 0.65
N LEU A 558 -4.65 -39.28 -0.47
CA LEU A 558 -5.41 -40.03 -1.46
C LEU A 558 -5.29 -41.54 -1.19
N VAL A 559 -6.28 -42.31 -1.65
CA VAL A 559 -6.36 -43.77 -1.45
C VAL A 559 -6.63 -44.54 -2.74
N VAL A 560 -6.63 -43.86 -3.88
CA VAL A 560 -6.84 -44.44 -5.21
C VAL A 560 -5.56 -44.30 -6.06
N PRO A 561 -5.32 -45.19 -7.03
CA PRO A 561 -4.28 -45.01 -8.02
C PRO A 561 -4.43 -43.69 -8.79
N VAL A 562 -3.30 -43.11 -9.18
CA VAL A 562 -3.23 -41.90 -9.99
C VAL A 562 -2.24 -42.13 -11.13
N ALA A 563 -2.75 -42.10 -12.36
CA ALA A 563 -1.93 -42.02 -13.56
C ALA A 563 -1.60 -40.55 -13.83
N TYR A 564 -0.32 -40.24 -14.04
CA TYR A 564 0.16 -38.87 -14.19
C TYR A 564 1.11 -38.74 -15.38
N ALA A 565 1.04 -37.61 -16.08
CA ALA A 565 2.04 -37.20 -17.06
C ALA A 565 2.37 -35.72 -16.88
N GLU A 566 3.62 -35.35 -17.12
CA GLU A 566 4.04 -33.95 -17.17
C GLU A 566 4.99 -33.74 -18.33
N LEU A 567 4.61 -32.84 -19.25
CA LEU A 567 5.32 -32.55 -20.49
C LEU A 567 5.78 -31.09 -20.52
N ASP A 568 7.01 -30.85 -20.97
CA ASP A 568 7.52 -29.51 -21.23
C ASP A 568 6.89 -28.97 -22.54
N VAL A 569 6.00 -27.99 -22.39
CA VAL A 569 5.29 -27.35 -23.49
C VAL A 569 6.24 -26.47 -24.32
N ASN A 570 7.26 -25.89 -23.70
CA ASN A 570 8.24 -25.09 -24.43
C ASN A 570 9.04 -25.97 -25.40
N VAL A 571 9.48 -27.16 -24.96
CA VAL A 571 10.16 -28.13 -25.83
C VAL A 571 9.22 -28.63 -26.93
N LEU A 572 7.98 -28.98 -26.60
CA LEU A 572 6.98 -29.40 -27.61
C LEU A 572 6.71 -28.31 -28.66
N ARG A 573 6.63 -27.04 -28.23
CA ARG A 573 6.48 -25.90 -29.14
C ARG A 573 7.69 -25.76 -30.05
N LEU A 574 8.91 -25.88 -29.52
CA LEU A 574 10.13 -25.79 -30.31
C LEU A 574 10.18 -26.86 -31.40
N ILE A 575 9.84 -28.12 -31.06
CA ILE A 575 9.81 -29.22 -32.02
C ILE A 575 8.77 -28.98 -33.12
N ARG A 576 7.60 -28.41 -32.77
CA ARG A 576 6.49 -28.29 -33.70
C ARG A 576 6.49 -27.02 -34.55
N LEU A 577 6.97 -25.92 -33.98
CA LEU A 577 6.93 -24.57 -34.57
C LEU A 577 8.28 -24.07 -35.06
N GLY A 578 9.39 -24.60 -34.50
CA GLY A 578 10.75 -24.39 -35.00
C GLY A 578 11.02 -25.29 -36.20
#